data_AF-A0A3R7CBB5-F1
#
_entry.id   AF-A0A3R7CBB5-F1
#
_cell.length_a   1.000
_cell.length_b   1.000
_cell.length_c   1.000
_cell.angle_alpha   90.00
_cell.angle_beta   90.00
_cell.angle_gamma   90.00
#
_symmetry.space_group_name_H-M   'P 1'
#
loop_
_entity.id
_entity.type
_entity.pdbx_description
1 polymer ?
#
loop_
_entity_poly.entity_id
_entity_poly.type
_entity_poly.pdbx_seq_one_letter_code
_entity_poly.pdbx_strand_id
1 'polypeptide(L)'
;MDIPDLKTLKMPLEKALSAYEATTGMKFQDFPDLTLTPDKPNSARTIIPVTYGTAKVGELYAIVFAKGDGTGDSKSYQLENLLIPEEFRHAEKPERVIPRAKTGVIAEGCFPFFSLTPEGYTAMFAASLDELGIQDNAIVPLWKLGLNDADYAKALRDERRVHPQIYLTVGDSLQGTPIGDPHAVYYNRSTEDALQVVGFLGITDKKSPILHVSKQWIRHA
;
A
#
# COMPACT_ATOMS: atom_id res chain seq x y z
N MET A 1 -4.71 -15.50 10.93
CA MET A 1 -3.29 -15.56 11.28
C MET A 1 -3.01 -14.66 12.47
N ASP A 2 -2.26 -15.14 13.47
CA ASP A 2 -1.70 -14.28 14.50
C ASP A 2 -0.56 -13.46 13.91
N ILE A 3 -0.54 -12.15 14.19
CA ILE A 3 0.54 -11.29 13.72
C ILE A 3 1.81 -11.72 14.47
N PRO A 4 2.92 -12.07 13.78
CA PRO A 4 4.17 -12.42 14.43
C PRO A 4 4.70 -11.22 15.21
N ASP A 5 5.70 -11.44 16.06
CA ASP A 5 6.38 -10.33 16.74
C ASP A 5 6.82 -9.28 15.70
N LEU A 6 6.24 -8.08 15.77
CA LEU A 6 6.47 -7.01 14.80
C LEU A 6 7.94 -6.64 14.67
N LYS A 7 8.77 -6.91 15.69
CA LYS A 7 10.23 -6.72 15.63
C LYS A 7 10.89 -7.60 14.55
N THR A 8 10.34 -8.78 14.29
CA THR A 8 10.84 -9.69 13.25
C THR A 8 10.70 -9.11 11.84
N LEU A 9 9.77 -8.17 11.65
CA LEU A 9 9.49 -7.53 10.36
C LEU A 9 10.47 -6.40 10.02
N LYS A 10 11.29 -5.94 10.97
CA LYS A 10 12.21 -4.81 10.75
C LYS A 10 13.29 -5.13 9.73
N MET A 11 14.00 -6.24 9.89
CA MET A 11 15.07 -6.64 8.97
C MET A 11 14.60 -6.81 7.52
N PRO A 12 13.49 -7.53 7.21
CA PRO A 12 13.01 -7.61 5.83
C PRO A 12 12.56 -6.24 5.28
N LEU A 13 12.01 -5.36 6.12
CA LEU A 13 11.68 -3.99 5.73
C LEU A 13 12.93 -3.18 5.37
N GLU A 14 13.98 -3.19 6.19
CA GLU A 14 15.26 -2.54 5.90
C GLU A 14 15.88 -3.05 4.59
N LYS A 15 15.81 -4.36 4.34
CA LYS A 15 16.27 -4.97 3.08
C LYS A 15 15.47 -4.48 1.87
N ALA A 16 14.15 -4.37 2.00
CA ALA A 16 13.29 -3.86 0.93
C ALA A 16 13.61 -2.39 0.62
N LEU A 17 13.69 -1.55 1.67
CA LEU A 17 14.02 -0.13 1.54
C LEU A 17 15.38 0.06 0.88
N SER A 18 16.41 -0.68 1.31
CA SER A 18 17.76 -0.62 0.71
C SER A 18 17.74 -0.89 -0.81
N ALA A 19 16.91 -1.81 -1.28
CA ALA A 19 16.78 -2.08 -2.71
C ALA A 19 16.07 -0.94 -3.46
N TYR A 20 15.06 -0.32 -2.84
CA TYR A 20 14.45 0.90 -3.40
C TYR A 20 15.43 2.06 -3.43
N GLU A 21 16.30 2.23 -2.43
CA GLU A 21 17.34 3.27 -2.47
C GLU A 21 18.27 3.11 -3.67
N ALA A 22 18.70 1.87 -3.92
CA ALA A 22 19.63 1.55 -5.01
C ALA A 22 19.04 1.81 -6.40
N THR A 23 17.71 1.73 -6.55
CA THR A 23 17.03 1.85 -7.84
C THR A 23 16.41 3.22 -8.09
N THR A 24 16.09 3.96 -7.03
CA THR A 24 15.32 5.21 -7.15
C THR A 24 16.12 6.45 -6.79
N GLY A 25 17.21 6.32 -6.03
CA GLY A 25 17.96 7.45 -5.46
C GLY A 25 17.26 8.12 -4.26
N MET A 26 16.09 7.64 -3.83
CA MET A 26 15.52 8.00 -2.54
C MET A 26 16.36 7.44 -1.41
N LYS A 27 16.34 8.13 -0.26
CA LYS A 27 16.93 7.67 0.99
C LYS A 27 15.86 7.57 2.06
N PHE A 28 15.82 6.44 2.75
CA PHE A 28 14.90 6.14 3.83
C PHE A 28 15.67 6.27 5.14
N GLN A 29 15.32 7.27 5.93
CA GLN A 29 16.00 7.53 7.21
C GLN A 29 15.59 6.51 8.27
N ASP A 30 16.30 6.52 9.39
CA ASP A 30 15.97 5.71 10.56
C ASP A 30 14.50 5.86 10.96
N PHE A 31 13.89 4.73 11.30
CA PHE A 31 12.48 4.63 11.62
C PHE A 31 12.26 3.73 12.84
N PRO A 32 11.20 3.99 13.64
CA PRO A 32 10.85 3.14 14.77
C PRO A 32 10.29 1.79 14.30
N ASP A 33 10.25 0.82 15.21
CA ASP A 33 9.64 -0.48 14.94
C ASP A 33 8.15 -0.34 14.57
N LEU A 34 7.61 -1.33 13.86
CA LEU A 34 6.19 -1.36 13.54
C LEU A 34 5.37 -1.47 14.82
N THR A 35 4.24 -0.76 14.85
CA THR A 35 3.32 -0.71 15.99
C THR A 35 1.95 -1.18 15.58
N LEU A 36 1.29 -1.99 16.43
CA LEU A 36 -0.09 -2.42 16.21
C LEU A 36 -1.02 -1.22 16.19
N THR A 37 -2.04 -1.28 15.35
CA THR A 37 -3.01 -0.20 15.17
C THR A 37 -4.44 -0.71 15.33
N PRO A 38 -4.84 -1.15 16.54
CA PRO A 38 -6.16 -1.72 16.79
C PRO A 38 -7.31 -0.74 16.52
N ASP A 39 -7.08 0.57 16.57
CA ASP A 39 -8.09 1.58 16.25
C ASP A 39 -8.04 2.04 14.79
N LYS A 40 -7.26 1.36 13.95
CA LYS A 40 -7.14 1.64 12.53
C LYS A 40 -7.65 0.47 11.67
N PRO A 41 -7.94 0.77 10.40
CA PRO A 41 -8.23 -0.21 9.36
C PRO A 41 -7.17 -1.30 9.11
N ASN A 42 -5.91 -1.02 9.44
CA ASN A 42 -4.78 -1.93 9.21
C ASN A 42 -4.23 -2.49 10.52
N SER A 43 -3.52 -3.62 10.40
CA SER A 43 -2.95 -4.35 11.53
C SER A 43 -1.85 -3.59 12.26
N ALA A 44 -0.90 -3.03 11.52
CA ALA A 44 0.24 -2.31 12.08
C ALA A 44 0.82 -1.31 11.10
N ARG A 45 1.58 -0.34 11.61
CA ARG A 45 2.34 0.59 10.77
C ARG A 45 3.58 1.17 11.44
N THR A 46 4.47 1.71 10.62
CA THR A 46 5.53 2.65 11.01
C THR A 46 5.62 3.79 9.99
N ILE A 47 6.30 4.88 10.38
CA ILE A 47 6.50 6.06 9.53
C ILE A 47 8.00 6.21 9.28
N ILE A 48 8.36 6.38 8.01
CA ILE A 48 9.73 6.38 7.53
C ILE A 48 10.00 7.72 6.83
N PRO A 49 10.85 8.60 7.38
CA PRO A 49 11.18 9.85 6.71
C PRO A 49 11.95 9.58 5.41
N VAL A 50 11.60 10.30 4.33
CA VAL A 50 12.20 10.11 3.01
C VAL A 50 12.90 11.39 2.53
N THR A 51 14.13 11.24 2.06
CA THR A 51 14.90 12.29 1.37
C THR A 51 15.23 11.90 -0.07
N TYR A 52 15.45 12.91 -0.92
CA TYR A 52 15.94 12.75 -2.29
C TYR A 52 17.02 13.79 -2.55
N GLY A 53 18.26 13.33 -2.73
CA GLY A 53 19.42 14.21 -2.57
C GLY A 53 19.46 14.78 -1.15
N THR A 54 19.54 16.11 -1.03
CA THR A 54 19.52 16.82 0.27
C THR A 54 18.12 17.28 0.69
N ALA A 55 17.11 17.11 -0.15
CA ALA A 55 15.76 17.60 0.12
C ALA A 55 14.92 16.57 0.90
N LYS A 56 14.19 17.04 1.92
CA LYS A 56 13.12 16.25 2.55
C LYS A 56 11.93 16.18 1.59
N VAL A 57 11.48 14.98 1.29
CA VAL A 57 10.43 14.73 0.30
C VAL A 57 9.08 14.48 0.97
N GLY A 58 9.10 13.84 2.13
CA GLY A 58 7.90 13.48 2.87
C GLY A 58 8.15 12.34 3.84
N GLU A 59 7.06 11.65 4.17
CA GLU A 59 7.02 10.50 5.06
C GLU A 59 6.34 9.34 4.34
N LEU A 60 7.01 8.19 4.31
CA LEU A 60 6.46 6.95 3.81
C LEU A 60 5.80 6.20 4.97
N TYR A 61 4.53 5.82 4.78
CA TYR A 61 3.81 4.98 5.73
C TYR A 61 4.00 3.52 5.33
N ALA A 62 4.80 2.78 6.08
CA ALA A 62 4.92 1.34 5.92
C ALA A 62 3.82 0.65 6.74
N ILE A 63 2.93 -0.07 6.06
CA ILE A 63 1.71 -0.64 6.63
C ILE A 63 1.74 -2.16 6.47
N VAL A 64 1.35 -2.85 7.54
CA VAL A 64 1.10 -4.30 7.55
C VAL A 64 -0.38 -4.53 7.34
N PHE A 65 -0.68 -5.37 6.35
CA PHE A 65 -2.02 -5.87 6.04
C PHE A 65 -2.10 -7.34 6.40
N ALA A 66 -2.94 -7.67 7.38
CA ALA A 66 -3.52 -9.00 7.50
C ALA A 66 -4.75 -9.10 6.59
N LYS A 67 -5.17 -10.33 6.28
CA LYS A 67 -6.37 -10.55 5.47
C LYS A 67 -7.57 -9.81 6.07
N GLY A 68 -8.30 -9.07 5.25
CA GLY A 68 -9.42 -8.24 5.67
C GLY A 68 -9.03 -6.86 6.20
N ASP A 69 -7.75 -6.49 6.22
CA ASP A 69 -7.32 -5.12 6.52
C ASP A 69 -7.40 -4.20 5.31
N GLY A 70 -7.46 -2.89 5.58
CA GLY A 70 -7.39 -1.88 4.55
C GLY A 70 -6.78 -0.54 4.98
N THR A 71 -6.99 0.48 4.16
CA THR A 71 -6.57 1.87 4.40
C THR A 71 -7.72 2.87 4.41
N GLY A 72 -8.96 2.39 4.23
CA GLY A 72 -10.15 3.22 4.14
C GLY A 72 -10.46 3.99 5.42
N ASP A 73 -11.33 5.00 5.34
CA ASP A 73 -11.91 5.64 6.51
C ASP A 73 -13.30 6.18 6.21
N SER A 74 -14.11 6.37 7.25
CA SER A 74 -15.48 6.93 7.14
C SER A 74 -15.51 8.46 7.25
N LYS A 75 -14.37 9.15 7.15
CA LYS A 75 -14.33 10.62 7.33
C LYS A 75 -14.83 11.36 6.09
N SER A 76 -14.49 10.82 4.92
CA SER A 76 -14.81 11.46 3.63
C SER A 76 -16.18 11.05 3.11
N TYR A 77 -16.56 9.79 3.35
CA TYR A 77 -17.82 9.21 2.90
C TYR A 77 -18.48 8.45 4.06
N GLN A 78 -19.79 8.64 4.22
CA GLN A 78 -20.56 7.95 5.25
C GLN A 78 -20.94 6.54 4.77
N LEU A 79 -20.85 5.58 5.68
CA LEU A 79 -21.08 4.16 5.40
C LEU A 79 -22.50 3.91 4.87
N GLU A 80 -23.53 4.53 5.46
CA GLU A 80 -24.93 4.33 5.09
C GLU A 80 -25.28 4.79 3.67
N ASN A 81 -24.44 5.63 3.07
CA ASN A 81 -24.66 6.17 1.73
C ASN A 81 -23.98 5.32 0.64
N LEU A 82 -23.28 4.25 1.04
CA LEU A 82 -22.51 3.42 0.12
C LEU A 82 -23.05 1.98 0.09
N LEU A 83 -23.22 1.45 -1.12
CA LEU A 83 -23.40 0.02 -1.33
C LEU A 83 -22.04 -0.68 -1.18
N ILE A 84 -21.96 -1.59 -0.21
CA ILE A 84 -20.76 -2.41 0.03
C ILE A 84 -21.04 -3.82 -0.49
N PRO A 85 -20.29 -4.30 -1.50
CA PRO A 85 -20.36 -5.68 -1.97
C PRO A 85 -20.14 -6.68 -0.83
N GLU A 86 -20.78 -7.85 -0.89
CA GLU A 86 -20.79 -8.83 0.18
C GLU A 86 -19.38 -9.31 0.56
N GLU A 87 -18.52 -9.49 -0.44
CA GLU A 87 -17.11 -9.88 -0.28
C GLU A 87 -16.26 -8.86 0.48
N PHE A 88 -16.72 -7.62 0.61
CA PHE A 88 -16.04 -6.54 1.33
C PHE A 88 -16.70 -6.19 2.66
N ARG A 89 -17.80 -6.86 3.02
CA ARG A 89 -18.51 -6.57 4.27
C ARG A 89 -17.80 -7.20 5.45
N HIS A 90 -17.38 -6.35 6.38
CA HIS A 90 -16.86 -6.75 7.68
C HIS A 90 -17.82 -6.26 8.76
N ALA A 91 -18.25 -7.19 9.63
CA ALA A 91 -19.02 -6.81 10.81
C ALA A 91 -18.18 -5.96 11.76
N GLU A 92 -16.89 -6.27 11.86
CA GLU A 92 -15.92 -5.54 12.66
C GLU A 92 -15.14 -4.58 11.77
N LYS A 93 -15.21 -3.27 12.07
CA LYS A 93 -14.55 -2.18 11.33
C LYS A 93 -14.94 -2.08 9.84
N PRO A 94 -16.22 -1.79 9.52
CA PRO A 94 -16.67 -1.66 8.14
C PRO A 94 -15.96 -0.53 7.36
N GLU A 95 -15.36 0.45 8.05
CA GLU A 95 -14.62 1.55 7.44
C GLU A 95 -13.34 1.13 6.69
N ARG A 96 -12.87 -0.11 6.89
CA ARG A 96 -11.66 -0.65 6.25
C ARG A 96 -11.62 -0.50 4.74
N VAL A 97 -12.79 -0.62 4.13
CA VAL A 97 -12.97 -0.65 2.66
C VAL A 97 -13.45 0.68 2.10
N ILE A 98 -13.82 1.65 2.95
CA ILE A 98 -14.40 2.93 2.49
C ILE A 98 -13.30 3.80 1.89
N PRO A 99 -13.32 4.09 0.57
CA PRO A 99 -12.36 4.99 -0.04
C PRO A 99 -12.38 6.37 0.63
N ARG A 100 -11.20 6.94 0.87
CA ARG A 100 -11.09 8.29 1.45
C ARG A 100 -10.62 9.28 0.41
N ALA A 101 -11.03 10.54 0.55
CA ALA A 101 -10.48 11.62 -0.25
C ALA A 101 -8.98 11.79 0.06
N LYS A 102 -8.18 12.02 -0.98
CA LYS A 102 -6.74 12.25 -0.90
C LYS A 102 -6.41 13.74 -0.99
N THR A 103 -7.26 14.57 -0.37
CA THR A 103 -7.15 16.05 -0.37
C THR A 103 -5.74 16.53 -0.07
N GLY A 104 -5.15 17.27 -1.01
CA GLY A 104 -3.81 17.85 -0.88
C GLY A 104 -2.65 16.92 -1.28
N VAL A 105 -2.93 15.65 -1.62
CA VAL A 105 -1.96 14.73 -2.21
C VAL A 105 -1.98 14.92 -3.72
N ILE A 106 -0.84 15.31 -4.29
CA ILE A 106 -0.66 15.54 -5.74
C ILE A 106 -0.39 14.21 -6.44
N ALA A 107 0.44 13.38 -5.81
CA ALA A 107 0.75 12.04 -6.28
C ALA A 107 1.04 11.12 -5.10
N GLU A 108 0.76 9.83 -5.21
CA GLU A 108 1.03 8.83 -4.19
C GLU A 108 1.64 7.60 -4.84
N GLY A 109 2.73 7.10 -4.26
CA GLY A 109 3.38 5.88 -4.70
C GLY A 109 3.17 4.77 -3.68
N CYS A 110 2.75 3.59 -4.15
CA CYS A 110 2.71 2.34 -3.40
C CYS A 110 3.99 1.52 -3.66
N PHE A 111 4.64 1.10 -2.59
CA PHE A 111 5.91 0.38 -2.55
C PHE A 111 5.68 -1.01 -1.96
N PRO A 112 5.47 -2.05 -2.76
CA PRO A 112 5.48 -3.42 -2.26
C PRO A 112 6.83 -3.72 -1.59
N PHE A 113 6.84 -4.04 -0.29
CA PHE A 113 8.08 -4.38 0.41
C PHE A 113 8.28 -5.87 0.46
N PHE A 114 7.32 -6.60 1.02
CA PHE A 114 7.35 -8.06 1.07
C PHE A 114 6.01 -8.65 1.52
N SER A 115 5.85 -9.95 1.31
CA SER A 115 4.83 -10.76 1.96
C SER A 115 5.47 -11.84 2.83
N LEU A 116 4.83 -12.19 3.94
CA LEU A 116 5.28 -13.19 4.90
C LEU A 116 4.20 -14.26 5.07
N THR A 117 4.52 -15.52 4.76
CA THR A 117 3.60 -16.66 4.95
C THR A 117 3.58 -17.10 6.43
N PRO A 118 2.58 -17.90 6.86
CA PRO A 118 2.48 -18.36 8.24
C PRO A 118 3.68 -19.25 8.64
N GLU A 119 4.32 -19.92 7.68
CA GLU A 119 5.52 -20.73 7.89
C GLU A 119 6.79 -19.88 8.05
N GLY A 120 6.70 -18.55 7.91
CA GLY A 120 7.81 -17.62 8.06
C GLY A 120 8.59 -17.35 6.78
N TYR A 121 8.12 -17.84 5.63
CA TYR A 121 8.75 -17.54 4.34
C TYR A 121 8.45 -16.10 3.89
N THR A 122 9.48 -15.38 3.43
CA THR A 122 9.39 -13.97 3.01
C THR A 122 9.58 -13.78 1.50
N ALA A 123 8.52 -13.38 0.79
CA ALA A 123 8.57 -12.96 -0.60
C ALA A 123 8.85 -11.46 -0.75
N MET A 124 10.05 -11.12 -1.18
CA MET A 124 10.47 -9.72 -1.35
C MET A 124 9.78 -9.07 -2.56
N PHE A 125 9.31 -7.83 -2.35
CA PHE A 125 8.60 -6.99 -3.32
C PHE A 125 7.31 -7.61 -3.87
N ALA A 126 6.83 -8.66 -3.22
CA ALA A 126 5.57 -9.30 -3.54
C ALA A 126 4.48 -8.73 -2.65
N ALA A 127 3.50 -8.11 -3.27
CA ALA A 127 2.21 -7.78 -2.68
C ALA A 127 1.14 -7.98 -3.75
N SER A 128 -0.09 -8.17 -3.31
CA SER A 128 -1.25 -8.04 -4.16
C SER A 128 -2.48 -7.66 -3.35
N LEU A 129 -2.85 -6.40 -3.54
CA LEU A 129 -3.92 -5.73 -2.80
C LEU A 129 -4.94 -5.20 -3.79
N ASP A 130 -6.19 -5.12 -3.36
CA ASP A 130 -7.24 -4.46 -4.12
C ASP A 130 -7.18 -2.95 -3.89
N GLU A 131 -7.16 -2.18 -4.96
CA GLU A 131 -7.46 -0.76 -4.92
C GLU A 131 -8.96 -0.59 -5.15
N LEU A 132 -9.63 0.05 -4.20
CA LEU A 132 -11.06 0.25 -4.17
C LEU A 132 -11.39 1.72 -4.42
N GLY A 133 -12.43 1.97 -5.21
CA GLY A 133 -12.96 3.29 -5.51
C GLY A 133 -14.46 3.37 -5.25
N ILE A 134 -15.05 4.51 -5.61
CA ILE A 134 -16.49 4.73 -5.52
C ILE A 134 -17.04 4.98 -6.92
N GLN A 135 -18.04 4.20 -7.32
CA GLN A 135 -18.80 4.40 -8.56
C GLN A 135 -20.28 4.20 -8.27
N ASP A 136 -21.14 5.15 -8.68
CA ASP A 136 -22.59 5.08 -8.49
C ASP A 136 -23.01 4.76 -7.04
N ASN A 137 -22.33 5.39 -6.08
CA ASN A 137 -22.46 5.15 -4.64
C ASN A 137 -22.18 3.70 -4.20
N ALA A 138 -21.46 2.91 -4.99
CA ALA A 138 -20.99 1.58 -4.62
C ALA A 138 -19.47 1.56 -4.49
N ILE A 139 -18.97 0.78 -3.53
CA ILE A 139 -17.54 0.44 -3.46
C ILE A 139 -17.25 -0.57 -4.56
N VAL A 140 -16.29 -0.26 -5.43
CA VAL A 140 -15.92 -1.10 -6.56
C VAL A 140 -14.40 -1.32 -6.59
N PRO A 141 -13.94 -2.52 -6.99
CA PRO A 141 -12.52 -2.72 -7.27
C PRO A 141 -12.12 -1.93 -8.53
N LEU A 142 -11.09 -1.13 -8.42
CA LEU A 142 -10.49 -0.40 -9.54
C LEU A 142 -9.41 -1.24 -10.20
N TRP A 143 -8.49 -1.77 -9.40
CA TRP A 143 -7.32 -2.51 -9.90
C TRP A 143 -6.65 -3.36 -8.80
N LYS A 144 -5.66 -4.17 -9.20
CA LYS A 144 -4.75 -4.91 -8.30
C LYS A 144 -3.40 -4.20 -8.13
N LEU A 145 -3.10 -3.72 -6.93
CA LEU A 145 -1.81 -3.13 -6.59
C LEU A 145 -0.76 -4.22 -6.33
N GLY A 146 0.32 -4.22 -7.12
CA GLY A 146 1.38 -5.20 -7.08
C GLY A 146 1.24 -6.30 -8.14
N LEU A 147 1.50 -7.53 -7.75
CA LEU A 147 1.41 -8.70 -8.62
C LEU A 147 -0.05 -9.11 -8.87
N ASN A 148 -0.32 -9.69 -10.03
CA ASN A 148 -1.59 -10.38 -10.27
C ASN A 148 -1.70 -11.67 -9.42
N ASP A 149 -2.86 -12.32 -9.45
CA ASP A 149 -3.15 -13.48 -8.60
C ASP A 149 -2.23 -14.67 -8.82
N ALA A 150 -1.94 -15.00 -10.07
CA ALA A 150 -1.08 -16.12 -10.42
C ALA A 150 0.38 -15.86 -10.08
N ASP A 151 0.90 -14.67 -10.40
CA ASP A 151 2.29 -14.29 -10.14
C ASP A 151 2.56 -14.11 -8.64
N TYR A 152 1.61 -13.57 -7.88
CA TYR A 152 1.71 -13.49 -6.43
C TYR A 152 1.79 -14.87 -5.78
N ALA A 153 0.86 -15.76 -6.14
CA ALA A 153 0.85 -17.12 -5.58
C ALA A 153 2.12 -17.89 -5.97
N LYS A 154 2.63 -17.67 -7.18
CA LYS A 154 3.92 -18.21 -7.60
C LYS A 154 5.09 -17.63 -6.81
N ALA A 155 5.10 -16.32 -6.55
CA ALA A 155 6.15 -15.68 -5.75
C ALA A 155 6.18 -16.24 -4.32
N LEU A 156 5.00 -16.48 -3.73
CA LEU A 156 4.88 -17.10 -2.42
C LEU A 156 5.40 -18.55 -2.38
N ARG A 157 5.11 -19.37 -3.39
CA ARG A 157 5.54 -20.78 -3.44
C ARG A 157 6.99 -20.99 -3.83
N ASP A 158 7.47 -20.26 -4.84
CA ASP A 158 8.80 -20.47 -5.45
C ASP A 158 9.92 -19.70 -4.71
N GLU A 159 9.56 -19.06 -3.62
CA GLU A 159 10.41 -18.19 -2.85
C GLU A 159 11.04 -16.99 -3.62
N ARG A 160 10.37 -16.52 -4.69
CA ARG A 160 11.01 -15.61 -5.65
C ARG A 160 11.14 -14.19 -5.11
N ARG A 161 12.33 -13.62 -5.32
CA ARG A 161 12.53 -12.17 -5.27
C ARG A 161 12.07 -11.57 -6.59
N VAL A 162 11.11 -10.66 -6.52
CA VAL A 162 10.70 -9.84 -7.66
C VAL A 162 11.58 -8.58 -7.71
N HIS A 163 11.60 -7.87 -8.84
CA HIS A 163 12.25 -6.57 -8.88
C HIS A 163 11.41 -5.52 -8.13
N PRO A 164 12.05 -4.59 -7.37
CA PRO A 164 11.35 -3.50 -6.72
C PRO A 164 10.66 -2.63 -7.77
N GLN A 165 9.37 -2.35 -7.55
CA GLN A 165 8.51 -1.58 -8.44
C GLN A 165 7.64 -0.63 -7.62
N ILE A 166 7.39 0.57 -8.13
CA ILE A 166 6.51 1.56 -7.48
C ILE A 166 5.29 1.75 -8.35
N TYR A 167 4.11 1.68 -7.73
CA TYR A 167 2.81 1.79 -8.39
C TYR A 167 2.18 3.13 -8.03
N LEU A 168 1.67 3.87 -9.00
CA LEU A 168 1.05 5.17 -8.79
C LEU A 168 -0.41 4.99 -8.35
N THR A 169 -0.72 5.28 -7.08
CA THR A 169 -2.09 5.18 -6.50
C THR A 169 -2.84 6.50 -6.48
N VAL A 170 -2.15 7.63 -6.63
CA VAL A 170 -2.77 8.96 -6.84
C VAL A 170 -1.89 9.70 -7.84
N GLY A 171 -2.50 10.43 -8.76
CA GLY A 171 -1.79 11.33 -9.67
C GLY A 171 -2.52 11.46 -10.99
N ASP A 172 -1.77 11.75 -12.05
CA ASP A 172 -2.30 11.84 -13.41
C ASP A 172 -1.98 10.55 -14.21
N SER A 173 -3.00 10.04 -14.88
CA SER A 173 -2.86 9.04 -15.95
C SER A 173 -1.95 9.55 -17.09
N LEU A 174 -1.59 8.67 -18.03
CA LEU A 174 -0.79 9.06 -19.20
C LEU A 174 -1.46 10.15 -20.06
N GLN A 175 -2.79 10.21 -20.03
CA GLN A 175 -3.61 11.18 -20.75
C GLN A 175 -3.83 12.48 -19.97
N GLY A 176 -3.29 12.60 -18.76
CA GLY A 176 -3.47 13.77 -17.89
C GLY A 176 -4.78 13.81 -17.11
N THR A 177 -5.54 12.71 -17.10
CA THR A 177 -6.74 12.57 -16.27
C THR A 177 -6.33 12.18 -14.85
N PRO A 178 -6.81 12.86 -13.80
CA PRO A 178 -6.58 12.48 -12.42
C PRO A 178 -7.12 11.07 -12.11
N ILE A 179 -6.40 10.31 -11.29
CA ILE A 179 -6.77 8.96 -10.86
C ILE A 179 -6.57 8.78 -9.35
N GLY A 180 -7.26 7.78 -8.79
CA GLY A 180 -7.02 7.31 -7.42
C GLY A 180 -7.46 8.28 -6.33
N ASP A 181 -8.40 9.19 -6.60
CA ASP A 181 -9.02 10.00 -5.56
C ASP A 181 -10.56 10.06 -5.78
N PRO A 182 -11.38 9.48 -4.89
CA PRO A 182 -11.00 8.75 -3.68
C PRO A 182 -10.52 7.32 -3.96
N HIS A 183 -9.66 6.78 -3.09
CA HIS A 183 -9.39 5.34 -3.07
C HIS A 183 -9.16 4.80 -1.64
N ALA A 184 -9.31 3.48 -1.50
CA ALA A 184 -8.79 2.70 -0.40
C ALA A 184 -7.97 1.53 -0.95
N VAL A 185 -7.04 1.01 -0.15
CA VAL A 185 -6.30 -0.22 -0.45
C VAL A 185 -6.74 -1.26 0.55
N TYR A 186 -7.08 -2.45 0.08
CA TYR A 186 -7.69 -3.50 0.87
C TYR A 186 -7.12 -4.86 0.51
N TYR A 187 -7.03 -5.75 1.49
CA TYR A 187 -6.49 -7.08 1.29
C TYR A 187 -7.60 -8.15 1.33
N ASN A 188 -8.11 -8.53 0.14
CA ASN A 188 -9.28 -9.41 0.01
C ASN A 188 -9.01 -10.91 -0.22
N ARG A 189 -7.77 -11.42 -0.08
CA ARG A 189 -7.50 -12.74 -0.69
C ARG A 189 -8.07 -13.93 0.09
N SER A 190 -8.84 -14.75 -0.62
CA SER A 190 -9.35 -16.05 -0.20
C SER A 190 -8.32 -17.19 -0.34
N THR A 191 -7.27 -17.00 -1.14
CA THR A 191 -6.41 -18.11 -1.61
C THR A 191 -5.11 -18.31 -0.86
N GLU A 192 -4.56 -17.28 -0.22
CA GLU A 192 -3.28 -17.37 0.50
C GLU A 192 -3.40 -16.60 1.82
N ASP A 193 -3.01 -17.21 2.94
CA ASP A 193 -2.94 -16.54 4.24
C ASP A 193 -1.52 -16.03 4.40
N ALA A 194 -1.26 -14.77 4.06
CA ALA A 194 0.06 -14.14 4.22
C ALA A 194 -0.10 -12.71 4.71
N LEU A 195 0.81 -12.22 5.55
CA LEU A 195 0.90 -10.80 5.84
C LEU A 195 1.56 -10.08 4.68
N GLN A 196 1.04 -8.92 4.31
CA GLN A 196 1.65 -8.07 3.29
C GLN A 196 2.13 -6.77 3.91
N VAL A 197 3.36 -6.37 3.59
CA VAL A 197 3.93 -5.11 4.04
C VAL A 197 4.20 -4.23 2.82
N VAL A 198 3.56 -3.07 2.78
CA VAL A 198 3.68 -2.11 1.68
C VAL A 198 3.86 -0.69 2.21
N GLY A 199 4.53 0.16 1.44
CA GLY A 199 4.75 1.56 1.75
C GLY A 199 3.88 2.49 0.93
N PHE A 200 3.39 3.58 1.50
CA PHE A 200 2.73 4.66 0.77
C PHE A 200 3.44 5.98 1.00
N LEU A 201 3.91 6.62 -0.08
CA LEU A 201 4.52 7.95 -0.03
C LEU A 201 3.65 8.94 -0.79
N GLY A 202 2.96 9.81 -0.05
CA GLY A 202 2.21 10.92 -0.60
C GLY A 202 3.11 12.14 -0.85
N ILE A 203 3.00 12.72 -2.04
CA ILE A 203 3.67 13.95 -2.45
C ILE A 203 2.65 15.08 -2.37
N THR A 204 2.87 16.04 -1.47
CA THR A 204 1.95 17.16 -1.24
C THR A 204 2.50 18.51 -1.71
N ASP A 205 3.80 18.58 -2.00
CA ASP A 205 4.47 19.79 -2.51
C ASP A 205 4.72 19.69 -4.03
N LYS A 206 4.19 20.64 -4.80
CA LYS A 206 4.39 20.77 -6.25
C LYS A 206 5.86 21.00 -6.64
N LYS A 207 6.67 21.51 -5.72
CA LYS A 207 8.11 21.74 -5.92
C LYS A 207 8.96 20.54 -5.53
N SER A 208 8.35 19.46 -5.03
CA SER A 208 9.08 18.28 -4.61
C SER A 208 9.86 17.65 -5.79
N PRO A 209 11.18 17.41 -5.66
CA PRO A 209 11.99 16.89 -6.75
C PRO A 209 11.57 15.48 -7.18
N ILE A 210 10.93 14.72 -6.29
CA ILE A 210 10.43 13.38 -6.62
C ILE A 210 9.23 13.41 -7.57
N LEU A 211 8.52 14.54 -7.70
CA LEU A 211 7.31 14.61 -8.53
C LEU A 211 7.65 14.31 -10.01
N HIS A 212 8.83 14.72 -10.48
CA HIS A 212 9.30 14.34 -11.82
C HIS A 212 9.57 12.82 -11.92
N VAL A 213 10.20 12.23 -10.90
CA VAL A 213 10.50 10.79 -10.83
C VAL A 213 9.21 9.96 -10.78
N SER A 214 8.16 10.47 -10.11
CA SER A 214 6.87 9.79 -10.01
C SER A 214 6.20 9.52 -11.35
N LYS A 215 6.57 10.27 -12.40
CA LYS A 215 6.09 10.04 -13.77
C LYS A 215 6.59 8.74 -14.39
N GLN A 216 7.60 8.10 -13.80
CA GLN A 216 8.14 6.81 -14.23
C GLN A 216 7.55 5.65 -13.43
N TRP A 217 6.78 5.92 -12.37
CA TRP A 217 6.11 4.87 -11.63
C TRP A 217 5.08 4.16 -12.50
N ILE A 218 4.85 2.89 -12.19
CA ILE A 218 3.91 2.06 -12.92
C ILE A 218 2.53 2.67 -12.75
N ARG A 219 1.96 3.10 -13.88
CA ARG A 219 0.58 3.56 -13.95
C ARG A 219 -0.32 2.38 -14.25
N HIS A 220 -1.53 2.44 -13.72
CA HIS A 220 -2.62 1.60 -14.18
C HIS A 220 -2.88 1.90 -15.67
N ALA A 221 -3.14 0.85 -16.45
CA ALA A 221 -3.40 0.96 -17.88
C ALA A 221 -4.80 1.50 -18.16
#